data_AF-A0A7T3E989-F1
#
_entry.id   AF-A0A7T3E989-F1
#
_cell.length_a   1.000
_cell.length_b   1.000
_cell.length_c   1.000
_cell.angle_alpha   90.00
_cell.angle_beta   90.00
_cell.angle_gamma   90.00
#
_symmetry.space_group_name_H-M   'P 1'
#
loop_
_entity.id
_entity.type
_entity.pdbx_description
1 polymer ?
#
loop_
_entity_poly.entity_id
_entity_poly.type
_entity_poly.pdbx_seq_one_letter_code
_entity_poly.pdbx_strand_id
1 'polypeptide(L)' 'MLKLDTATYLMTQDNSAGPIVQYVDDGFEPYGPVTDTDGNVSRTSAAAYLVAYALLAGAIGYLFFAL' A
#
# COMPACT_ATOMS: atom_id res chain seq x y z
N MET A 1 -4.95 6.97 -1.35
CA MET A 1 -4.65 8.36 -1.82
C MET A 1 -5.58 8.62 -2.99
N LEU A 2 -6.26 9.77 -3.04
CA LEU A 2 -7.21 10.05 -4.13
C LEU A 2 -6.45 10.32 -5.43
N LYS A 3 -6.77 9.56 -6.49
CA LYS A 3 -6.22 9.74 -7.84
C LYS A 3 -7.35 9.96 -8.82
N LEU A 4 -7.08 10.74 -9.87
CA LEU A 4 -8.02 10.91 -10.97
C LEU A 4 -8.26 9.55 -11.63
N ASP A 5 -9.53 9.18 -11.84
CA ASP A 5 -9.91 8.08 -12.71
C ASP A 5 -9.62 8.46 -14.16
N THR A 6 -8.36 8.25 -14.56
CA THR A 6 -7.85 8.60 -15.88
C THR A 6 -8.59 7.83 -16.98
N ALA A 7 -9.11 6.63 -16.71
CA ALA A 7 -9.84 5.85 -17.70
C ALA A 7 -11.16 6.53 -18.04
N THR A 8 -11.97 6.86 -17.03
CA THR A 8 -13.24 7.57 -17.22
C THR A 8 -13.03 8.95 -17.83
N TYR A 9 -11.99 9.67 -17.40
CA TYR A 9 -11.63 10.96 -17.98
C TYR A 9 -11.30 10.84 -19.48
N LEU A 10 -10.41 9.92 -19.87
CA LEU A 10 -10.01 9.73 -21.26
C LEU A 10 -11.19 9.27 -22.14
N MET A 11 -12.12 8.49 -21.60
CA MET A 11 -13.32 8.06 -22.33
C MET A 11 -14.34 9.18 -22.56
N THR A 12 -14.29 10.26 -21.78
CA THR A 12 -15.31 11.32 -21.79
C THR A 12 -14.77 12.70 -22.13
N GLN A 13 -13.46 12.85 -22.35
CA GLN A 13 -12.80 14.13 -22.61
C GLN A 13 -13.36 14.90 -23.81
N ASP A 14 -13.87 14.20 -24.82
CA ASP A 14 -14.42 14.80 -26.04
C ASP A 14 -15.94 14.98 -25.97
N ASN A 15 -16.57 14.72 -24.82
CA ASN A 15 -18.01 14.91 -24.65
C ASN A 15 -18.37 16.40 -24.69
N SER A 16 -19.43 16.75 -25.42
CA SER A 16 -19.90 18.14 -25.58
C SER A 16 -20.40 18.77 -24.27
N ALA A 17 -20.81 17.94 -23.30
CA ALA A 17 -21.17 18.36 -21.95
C ALA A 17 -19.95 18.52 -21.02
N GLY A 18 -18.75 18.22 -21.51
CA GLY A 18 -17.50 18.21 -20.76
C GLY A 18 -17.11 16.82 -20.22
N PRO A 19 -15.81 16.64 -19.86
CA PRO A 19 -15.31 15.41 -19.26
C PRO A 19 -15.95 15.10 -17.91
N ILE A 20 -16.11 13.81 -17.64
CA ILE A 20 -16.39 13.33 -16.30
C ILE A 20 -15.07 13.29 -15.53
N VAL A 21 -14.96 14.15 -14.51
CA VAL A 21 -13.81 14.21 -13.61
C VAL A 21 -14.20 13.53 -12.31
N GLN A 22 -13.63 12.34 -12.06
CA GLN A 22 -13.86 11.57 -10.85
C GLN A 22 -12.53 11.26 -10.17
N TYR A 23 -12.49 11.39 -8.85
CA TYR A 23 -11.39 10.89 -8.03
C TYR A 23 -11.79 9.54 -7.43
N VAL A 24 -10.92 8.55 -7.60
CA VAL A 24 -11.03 7.23 -7.00
C VAL A 24 -9.94 7.09 -5.95
N ASP A 25 -10.24 6.36 -4.87
CA ASP A 25 -9.20 6.01 -3.92
C ASP A 25 -8.39 4.86 -4.54
N ASP A 26 -7.09 5.06 -4.74
CA ASP A 26 -6.17 4.01 -5.23
C ASP A 26 -5.97 2.88 -4.20
N GLY A 27 -6.69 2.94 -3.06
CA GLY A 27 -6.48 2.06 -1.92
C GLY A 27 -5.13 2.32 -1.25
N PHE A 28 -4.79 1.46 -0.31
CA PHE A 28 -3.43 1.33 0.16
C PHE A 28 -2.77 0.24 -0.65
N GLU A 29 -1.69 0.58 -1.35
CA GLU A 29 -0.79 -0.43 -1.86
C GLU A 29 -0.16 -1.11 -0.64
N PRO A 30 -0.35 -2.43 -0.45
CA PRO A 30 0.23 -3.11 0.69
C PRO A 30 1.75 -2.94 0.60
N TYR A 31 2.35 -2.24 1.57
CA TYR A 31 3.79 -2.28 1.74
C TYR A 31 4.14 -3.71 2.18
N GLY A 32 4.38 -4.56 1.20
CA GLY A 32 4.84 -5.93 1.37
C GLY A 32 6.36 -6.01 1.43
N PRO A 33 6.92 -7.18 1.75
CA PRO A 33 8.35 -7.40 1.60
C PRO A 33 8.76 -7.22 0.13
N VAL A 34 9.93 -6.61 -0.11
CA VAL A 34 10.45 -6.47 -1.47
C VAL A 34 10.68 -7.86 -2.06
N THR A 35 10.01 -8.13 -3.18
CA THR A 35 10.15 -9.36 -3.95
C THR A 35 11.11 -9.15 -5.12
N ASP A 36 11.77 -10.22 -5.55
CA ASP A 36 12.53 -10.24 -6.80
C ASP A 36 11.60 -10.37 -8.02
N THR A 37 12.19 -10.46 -9.22
CA THR A 37 11.46 -10.61 -10.49
C THR A 37 10.65 -11.89 -10.59
N ASP A 38 10.97 -12.90 -9.78
CA ASP A 38 10.28 -14.20 -9.74
C ASP A 38 9.21 -14.24 -8.64
N GLY A 39 9.02 -13.14 -7.90
CA GLY A 39 8.07 -13.03 -6.79
C GLY A 39 8.59 -13.62 -5.47
N ASN A 40 9.85 -14.03 -5.39
CA ASN A 40 10.42 -14.52 -4.13
C ASN A 40 10.76 -13.34 -3.22
N VAL A 41 10.45 -13.48 -1.93
CA VAL A 41 10.82 -12.48 -0.94
C VAL A 41 12.34 -12.45 -0.78
N SER A 42 12.93 -11.26 -0.95
CA SER A 42 14.35 -11.06 -0.68
C SER A 42 14.69 -11.41 0.76
N ARG A 43 15.81 -12.15 0.98
CA ARG A 43 16.28 -12.51 2.32
C ARG A 43 16.49 -11.29 3.22
N THR A 44 16.96 -10.19 2.66
CA THR A 44 17.14 -8.92 3.39
C THR A 44 15.80 -8.36 3.86
N SER A 45 14.79 -8.37 2.99
CA SER A 45 13.42 -7.96 3.33
C SER A 45 12.80 -8.87 4.39
N ALA A 46 12.95 -10.20 4.24
CA ALA A 46 12.49 -11.16 5.23
C ALA A 46 13.11 -10.88 6.62
N ALA A 47 14.42 -10.64 6.68
CA ALA A 47 15.10 -10.31 7.94
C ALA A 47 14.59 -8.98 8.54
N ALA A 48 14.41 -7.95 7.73
CA ALA A 48 13.90 -6.66 8.19
C ALA A 48 12.49 -6.78 8.80
N TYR A 49 11.59 -7.53 8.13
CA TYR A 49 10.25 -7.78 8.65
C TYR A 49 10.28 -8.62 9.94
N LEU A 50 11.14 -9.63 10.03
CA LEU A 50 11.30 -10.43 11.24
C LEU A 50 11.69 -9.54 12.44
N VAL A 51 12.65 -8.63 12.24
CA VAL A 51 13.07 -7.66 13.28
C VAL A 51 11.92 -6.73 13.66
N ALA A 52 11.19 -6.19 12.68
CA ALA A 52 10.05 -5.31 12.94
C ALA A 52 8.97 -6.02 13.79
N TYR A 53 8.63 -7.27 13.45
CA TYR A 53 7.66 -8.05 14.22
C TYR A 53 8.16 -8.42 15.62
N ALA A 54 9.46 -8.71 15.77
CA ALA A 54 10.04 -8.98 17.08
C ALA A 54 9.97 -7.74 18.00
N LEU A 55 10.27 -6.55 17.47
CA LEU A 55 10.14 -5.29 18.21
C LEU A 55 8.69 -5.00 18.58
N LEU A 56 7.75 -5.20 17.64
CA LEU A 56 6.33 -5.01 17.91
C LEU A 56 5.83 -5.95 19.02
N ALA A 57 6.17 -7.24 18.93
CA ALA A 57 5.82 -8.22 19.94
C ALA A 57 6.43 -7.87 21.30
N GLY A 58 7.68 -7.42 21.33
CA GLY A 58 8.35 -6.96 22.55
C GLY A 58 7.67 -5.73 23.15
N ALA A 59 7.30 -4.74 22.34
CA ALA A 59 6.59 -3.55 22.78
C ALA A 59 5.22 -3.88 23.37
N ILE A 60 4.44 -4.73 22.68
CA ILE A 60 3.14 -5.20 23.17
C ILE A 60 3.32 -5.99 24.49
N GLY A 61 4.28 -6.91 24.54
CA GLY A 61 4.58 -7.68 25.74
C GLY A 61 4.98 -6.81 26.93
N TYR A 62 5.78 -5.76 26.70
CA TYR A 62 6.13 -4.78 27.72
C TYR A 62 4.89 -4.03 28.23
N LEU A 63 4.00 -3.58 27.34
CA LEU A 63 2.76 -2.91 27.75
C LEU A 63 1.90 -3.81 28.64
N PHE A 64 1.81 -5.11 28.34
CA PHE A 64 1.10 -6.07 29.20
C PHE A 64 1.77 -6.28 30.56
N PHE A 65 3.10 -6.24 30.64
CA PHE A 65 3.82 -6.37 31.90
C PHE A 65 3.77 -5.09 32.74
N ALA A 66 3.70 -3.92 32.10
CA ALA A 66 3.76 -2.61 32.75
C ALA A 66 2.40 -2.06 33.21
N LEU A 67 1.28 -2.59 32.69
CA LEU A 67 -0.10 -2.31 33.15
C LEU A 67 -0.53 -3.28 34.24
#